data_AF-A0AAW5IFL3-F1
#
_entry.id   AF-A0AAW5IFL3-F1
#
_cell.length_a   1.000
_cell.length_b   1.000
_cell.length_c   1.000
_cell.angle_alpha   90.00
_cell.angle_beta   90.00
_cell.angle_gamma   90.00
#
_symmetry.space_group_name_H-M   'P 1'
#
loop_
_entity.id
_entity.type
_entity.pdbx_description
1 polymer ?
#
loop_
_entity_poly.entity_id
_entity_poly.type
_entity_poly.pdbx_seq_one_letter_code
_entity_poly.pdbx_strand_id
1 'polypeptide(L)'
;MAEKENNKRHKSTIDKYFSKTADGFKAWAEEDEEERNYLLVAIEPTGDVDEDGNQSYDLHISYHGKANSLASGIGQTMQKEEFLRSVVLSAARKFFFDK
;
A
#
# COMPACT_ATOMS: atom_id res chain seq x y z
N MET A 1 -34.42 -18.80 12.92
CA MET A 1 -33.23 -18.15 13.50
C MET A 1 -32.73 -17.18 12.45
N ALA A 2 -33.06 -15.90 12.59
CA ALA A 2 -32.75 -14.90 11.58
C ALA A 2 -31.25 -14.61 11.61
N GLU A 3 -30.56 -14.82 10.49
CA GLU A 3 -29.25 -14.26 10.22
C GLU A 3 -29.35 -12.75 10.44
N LYS A 4 -28.62 -12.25 11.44
CA LYS A 4 -28.44 -10.81 11.60
C LYS A 4 -27.63 -10.35 10.40
N GLU A 5 -28.28 -9.81 9.38
CA GLU A 5 -27.66 -9.00 8.34
C GLU A 5 -26.90 -7.86 9.02
N ASN A 6 -25.61 -8.05 9.23
CA ASN A 6 -24.71 -7.00 9.70
C ASN A 6 -24.33 -6.15 8.48
N ASN A 7 -25.30 -5.38 7.95
CA ASN A 7 -25.16 -4.55 6.75
C ASN A 7 -24.24 -3.31 6.95
N LYS A 8 -23.31 -3.36 7.90
CA LYS A 8 -22.25 -2.35 8.02
C LYS A 8 -21.04 -2.83 7.22
N ARG A 9 -21.08 -2.62 5.89
CA ARG A 9 -19.87 -2.71 5.06
C ARG A 9 -18.77 -1.87 5.70
N HIS A 10 -17.60 -2.46 5.90
CA HIS A 10 -16.40 -1.74 6.32
C HIS A 10 -16.20 -0.55 5.37
N LYS A 11 -15.93 0.64 5.94
CA LYS A 11 -15.61 1.84 5.18
C LYS A 11 -14.20 2.23 5.54
N SER A 12 -13.27 1.97 4.62
CA SER A 12 -11.87 2.37 4.72
C SER A 12 -11.73 3.79 5.25
N THR A 13 -10.88 3.96 6.26
CA THR A 13 -10.58 5.26 6.88
C THR A 13 -9.40 5.96 6.20
N ILE A 14 -8.72 5.26 5.28
CA ILE A 14 -7.54 5.73 4.54
C ILE A 14 -7.87 6.99 3.69
N ASP A 15 -9.13 7.13 3.27
CA ASP A 15 -9.52 7.87 2.07
C ASP A 15 -9.34 9.41 2.12
N LYS A 16 -9.42 10.06 3.30
CA LYS A 16 -9.43 11.55 3.32
C LYS A 16 -8.05 12.19 3.10
N TYR A 17 -7.01 11.63 3.69
CA TYR A 17 -5.66 12.21 3.62
C TYR A 17 -4.84 11.56 2.51
N PHE A 18 -5.07 10.27 2.24
CA PHE A 18 -4.36 9.54 1.21
C PHE A 18 -4.62 10.09 -0.19
N SER A 19 -5.90 10.30 -0.55
CA SER A 19 -6.27 10.85 -1.86
C SER A 19 -5.67 12.25 -2.09
N LYS A 20 -5.67 13.11 -1.07
CA LYS A 20 -5.10 14.46 -1.19
C LYS A 20 -3.58 14.43 -1.38
N THR A 21 -2.88 13.57 -0.65
CA THR A 21 -1.43 13.41 -0.81
C THR A 21 -1.08 12.81 -2.18
N ALA A 22 -1.91 11.87 -2.67
CA ALA A 22 -1.76 11.28 -4.00
C ALA A 22 -1.90 12.33 -5.12
N ASP A 23 -2.92 13.19 -5.06
CA ASP A 23 -3.09 14.30 -6.00
C ASP A 23 -1.90 15.26 -5.98
N GLY A 24 -1.34 15.50 -4.78
CA GLY A 24 -0.13 16.30 -4.59
C GLY A 24 1.10 15.75 -5.31
N PHE A 25 1.31 14.43 -5.34
CA PHE A 25 2.45 13.83 -6.05
C PHE A 25 2.46 14.15 -7.53
N LYS A 26 1.29 14.18 -8.16
CA LYS A 26 1.17 14.53 -9.58
C LYS A 26 1.52 15.99 -9.81
N ALA A 27 0.93 16.90 -9.03
CA ALA A 27 1.20 18.33 -9.14
C ALA A 27 2.69 18.65 -8.89
N TRP A 28 3.29 18.07 -7.83
CA TRP A 28 4.70 18.31 -7.52
C TRP A 28 5.65 17.73 -8.57
N ALA A 29 5.30 16.63 -9.22
CA ALA A 29 6.10 16.09 -10.30
C ALA A 29 5.93 16.85 -11.63
N GLU A 30 4.80 17.54 -11.83
CA GLU A 30 4.54 18.37 -13.01
C GLU A 30 5.12 19.79 -12.87
N GLU A 31 5.21 20.32 -11.64
CA GLU A 31 5.73 21.66 -11.33
C GLU A 31 7.25 21.71 -11.17
N ASP A 32 7.92 20.59 -10.90
CA ASP A 32 9.35 20.54 -10.59
C ASP A 32 10.12 19.87 -11.75
N GLU A 33 11.15 20.55 -12.27
CA GLU A 33 12.04 20.01 -13.33
C GLU A 33 12.98 18.89 -12.79
N GLU A 34 12.94 18.64 -11.48
CA GLU A 34 13.66 17.54 -10.84
C GLU A 34 12.87 16.23 -10.93
N GLU A 35 13.49 15.14 -11.38
CA GLU A 35 12.92 13.80 -11.50
C GLU A 35 12.57 13.14 -10.14
N ARG A 36 11.68 13.75 -9.37
CA ARG A 36 11.28 13.27 -8.05
C ARG A 36 10.40 12.03 -8.16
N ASN A 37 10.59 11.12 -7.20
CA ASN A 37 9.89 9.84 -7.15
C ASN A 37 9.12 9.76 -5.83
N TYR A 38 7.85 9.42 -5.92
CA TYR A 38 6.92 9.39 -4.80
C TYR A 38 6.26 8.02 -4.72
N LEU A 39 6.14 7.51 -3.49
CA LEU A 39 5.40 6.29 -3.18
C LEU A 39 4.72 6.48 -1.83
N LEU A 40 3.40 6.30 -1.81
CA LEU A 40 2.56 6.30 -0.63
C LEU A 40 1.80 4.97 -0.60
N VAL A 41 1.88 4.27 0.52
CA VAL A 41 1.21 2.99 0.75
C VAL A 41 0.45 3.09 2.07
N ALA A 42 -0.82 2.70 2.05
CA ALA A 42 -1.64 2.57 3.24
C ALA A 42 -2.39 1.24 3.17
N ILE A 43 -2.44 0.53 4.29
CA ILE A 43 -3.13 -0.73 4.42
C ILE A 43 -3.94 -0.71 5.72
N GLU A 44 -5.20 -1.13 5.64
CA GLU A 44 -6.10 -1.23 6.79
C GLU A 44 -6.75 -2.62 6.79
N PRO A 45 -6.77 -3.35 7.92
CA PRO A 45 -7.53 -4.58 8.01
C PRO A 45 -9.03 -4.26 7.94
N THR A 46 -9.76 -4.93 7.05
CA THR A 46 -11.21 -4.67 6.88
C THR A 46 -12.04 -5.24 8.03
N GLY A 47 -11.48 -6.22 8.75
CA GLY A 47 -12.20 -7.03 9.74
C GLY A 47 -12.94 -8.21 9.14
N ASP A 48 -12.94 -8.33 7.81
CA ASP A 48 -13.49 -9.47 7.07
C ASP A 48 -12.40 -10.54 6.83
N VAL A 49 -12.85 -11.75 6.53
CA VAL A 49 -12.00 -12.85 6.05
C VAL A 49 -12.32 -13.15 4.60
N ASP A 50 -11.30 -13.51 3.81
CA ASP A 50 -11.49 -13.96 2.43
C ASP A 50 -12.05 -15.39 2.35
N GLU A 51 -12.26 -15.91 1.14
CA GLU A 51 -12.84 -17.23 0.90
C GLU A 51 -12.02 -18.38 1.52
N ASP A 52 -10.72 -18.16 1.73
CA ASP A 52 -9.79 -19.11 2.33
C ASP A 52 -9.63 -18.90 3.86
N GLY A 53 -10.38 -17.95 4.43
CA GLY A 53 -10.35 -17.64 5.87
C GLY A 53 -9.20 -16.73 6.30
N ASN A 54 -8.47 -16.11 5.36
CA ASN A 54 -7.40 -15.17 5.67
C ASN A 54 -7.96 -13.78 5.93
N GLN A 55 -7.28 -13.01 6.78
CA GLN A 55 -7.64 -11.61 7.02
C GLN A 55 -7.59 -10.79 5.74
N SER A 56 -8.69 -10.09 5.44
CA SER A 56 -8.79 -9.17 4.32
C SER A 56 -8.26 -7.77 4.67
N TYR A 57 -7.74 -7.08 3.65
CA TYR A 57 -7.15 -5.74 3.80
C TYR A 57 -7.62 -4.80 2.70
N ASP A 58 -7.89 -3.55 3.06
CA ASP A 58 -8.00 -2.43 2.13
C ASP A 58 -6.59 -1.88 1.89
N LEU A 59 -6.09 -2.02 0.66
CA LEU A 59 -4.76 -1.56 0.25
C LEU A 59 -4.88 -0.40 -0.73
N HIS A 60 -4.32 0.74 -0.36
CA HIS A 60 -4.19 1.91 -1.22
C HIS A 60 -2.72 2.16 -1.52
N ILE A 61 -2.40 2.31 -2.81
CA ILE A 61 -1.06 2.65 -3.28
C ILE A 61 -1.19 3.83 -4.26
N SER A 62 -0.43 4.89 -4.00
CA SER A 62 -0.28 6.01 -4.93
C SER A 62 1.19 6.27 -5.18
N TYR A 63 1.55 6.49 -6.44
CA TYR A 63 2.94 6.58 -6.84
C TYR A 63 3.11 7.48 -8.06
N HIS A 64 4.29 8.09 -8.15
CA HIS A 64 4.77 8.79 -9.34
C HIS A 64 6.29 8.60 -9.44
N GLY A 65 6.81 8.36 -10.64
CA GLY A 65 8.25 8.24 -10.89
C GLY A 65 8.65 6.95 -11.60
N LYS A 66 9.96 6.67 -11.61
CA LYS A 66 10.57 5.54 -12.30
C LYS A 66 10.71 4.34 -11.36
N ALA A 67 10.28 3.18 -11.83
CA ALA A 67 10.35 1.93 -11.06
C ALA A 67 11.76 1.63 -10.54
N ASN A 68 12.80 1.81 -11.37
CA ASN A 68 14.19 1.56 -10.96
C ASN A 68 14.68 2.52 -9.87
N SER A 69 14.26 3.78 -9.89
CA SER A 69 14.61 4.77 -8.88
C SER A 69 13.97 4.43 -7.53
N LEU A 70 12.65 4.15 -7.55
CA LEU A 70 11.91 3.71 -6.36
C LEU A 70 12.50 2.41 -5.79
N ALA A 71 12.75 1.41 -6.64
CA ALA A 71 13.33 0.13 -6.22
C ALA A 71 14.73 0.31 -5.61
N SER A 72 15.58 1.16 -6.21
CA SER A 72 16.92 1.45 -5.69
C SER A 72 16.85 2.13 -4.31
N GLY A 73 15.96 3.12 -4.14
CA GLY A 73 15.76 3.80 -2.86
C GLY A 73 15.20 2.90 -1.76
N ILE A 74 14.23 2.04 -2.10
CA ILE A 74 13.70 1.01 -1.20
C ILE A 74 14.83 0.06 -0.80
N GLY A 75 15.61 -0.45 -1.76
CA GLY A 75 16.73 -1.36 -1.51
C GLY A 75 17.80 -0.76 -0.58
N GLN A 76 18.16 0.51 -0.79
CA GLN A 76 19.09 1.22 0.09
C GLN A 76 18.54 1.37 1.52
N THR A 77 17.24 1.69 1.65
CA THR A 77 16.59 1.80 2.97
C THR A 77 16.50 0.45 3.66
N MET A 78 16.17 -0.62 2.92
CA MET A 78 16.13 -1.98 3.44
C MET A 78 17.46 -2.41 4.06
N GLN A 79 18.62 -1.93 3.58
CA GLN A 79 19.93 -2.25 4.19
C GLN A 79 20.05 -1.73 5.63
N LYS A 80 19.31 -0.67 5.96
CA LYS A 80 19.37 0.00 7.26
C LYS A 80 18.16 -0.34 8.15
N GLU A 81 17.00 -0.56 7.55
CA GLU A 81 15.72 -0.75 8.25
C GLU A 81 15.21 -2.19 8.15
N GLU A 82 15.26 -2.92 9.27
CA GLU A 82 14.84 -4.32 9.35
C GLU A 82 13.33 -4.48 9.12
N PHE A 83 12.52 -3.55 9.62
CA PHE A 83 11.07 -3.61 9.48
C PHE A 83 10.65 -3.54 8.01
N LEU A 84 11.14 -2.54 7.25
CA LEU A 84 10.86 -2.41 5.82
C LEU A 84 11.37 -3.62 5.05
N ARG A 85 12.57 -4.11 5.37
CA ARG A 85 13.13 -5.32 4.75
C ARG A 85 12.21 -6.52 4.95
N SER A 86 11.70 -6.71 6.16
CA SER A 86 10.79 -7.81 6.50
C SER A 86 9.47 -7.70 5.76
N VAL A 87 8.90 -6.50 5.64
CA VAL A 87 7.67 -6.24 4.87
C VAL A 87 7.86 -6.63 3.40
N VAL A 88 8.91 -6.10 2.75
CA VAL A 88 9.16 -6.35 1.31
C VAL A 88 9.43 -7.83 1.04
N LEU A 89 10.27 -8.48 1.85
CA LEU A 89 10.58 -9.90 1.67
C LEU A 89 9.36 -10.79 1.92
N SER A 90 8.51 -10.46 2.89
CA SER A 90 7.29 -11.22 3.16
C SER A 90 6.29 -11.09 2.01
N ALA A 91 6.09 -9.87 1.49
CA ALA A 91 5.24 -9.64 0.32
C ALA A 91 5.77 -10.39 -0.91
N ALA A 92 7.08 -10.32 -1.17
CA ALA A 92 7.71 -11.04 -2.27
C ALA A 92 7.54 -12.57 -2.13
N ARG A 93 7.68 -13.10 -0.91
CA ARG A 93 7.49 -14.53 -0.67
C ARG A 93 6.06 -15.00 -0.97
N LYS A 94 5.07 -14.26 -0.47
CA LYS A 94 3.66 -14.54 -0.75
C LYS A 94 3.35 -14.52 -2.26
N PHE A 95 3.96 -13.60 -3.01
CA PHE A 95 3.73 -13.50 -4.45
C PHE A 95 4.43 -14.59 -5.27
N PHE A 96 5.69 -14.92 -4.93
CA PHE A 96 6.51 -15.81 -5.76
C PHE A 96 6.53 -17.28 -5.31
N PHE A 97 6.36 -17.57 -4.02
CA PHE A 97 6.59 -18.91 -3.45
C PHE A 97 5.36 -19.59 -2.88
N ASP A 98 4.30 -18.85 -2.52
CA ASP A 98 3.02 -19.43 -2.08
C ASP A 98 2.11 -19.70 -3.30
N LYS A 99 2.58 -20.57 -4.22
CA LYS A 99 1.79 -21.14 -5.32
C LYS A 99 1.28 -22.54 -4.98
#